data_AF-A0A2V9B479-F1
#
_entry.id   AF-A0A2V9B479-F1
#
_cell.length_a   1.000
_cell.length_b   1.000
_cell.length_c   1.000
_cell.angle_alpha   90.00
_cell.angle_beta   90.00
_cell.angle_gamma   90.00
#
_symmetry.space_group_name_H-M   'P 1'
#
loop_
_entity.id
_entity.type
_entity.pdbx_description
1 polymer ?
#
loop_
_entity_poly.entity_id
_entity_poly.type
_entity_poly.pdbx_seq_one_letter_code
_entity_poly.pdbx_strand_id
1 'polypeptide(L)'
;MLQDVRYGLRTLRRNPGFTAVAVLTLALGVGANTALFSVVKAVLLNSLPYFEPDRLVTLARGDSQTLNPTNVSYGEVEDWKGRTRSFEHIALFRGWTPSSSDGGAPEMVFGLRVTRNFMDALGVSPFLGRGFLPEEDRPDRWHVVLLSHPYWLRRFGGNPNVVGQTILLDQVSFEIVGVLPQSFEPLSFTDAGSPPDVWAPLGYDLSLPEAGRSWQHLHAIARLNDGIPLSQARAEMNAISSQLAREFPKDYPPDATIVIVPLRESWYGKIKIALWLLFGATGLVLLIACANVANLLLAQAVLGASRLRIVRQLLTESIILSLHAAIGGVFLALWGTRLLLKWAPDEIPRLNGIHFDPTILFFALGITTVTGLLIGLLPAVETLRADHRDALEQSSRTVRGRSRSRIRGLLVSSQVCLAFVLTLASGLLLKSFVRVSNVNPGFNAQNLYEVNLKFIAKKYDDDNAAVRAQTEAIDRIRNIPGVESAALVSTLPISGSFGALDQAGFVIQDRRVPDPQVPSVDRYIVSPDYFRALEIPLLRGRLFSEADATGTKHVAIISEMTARQFFPGENPLGKSIQLGGRHDDRPWAEIIGIVGDVHRTQ
;
A
#
# COMPACT_ATOMS: atom_id res chain seq x y z
N MET A 1 -42.79 25.27 17.25
CA MET A 1 -42.14 24.08 16.70
C MET A 1 -42.91 23.47 15.53
N LEU A 2 -44.10 22.86 15.71
CA LEU A 2 -44.87 22.26 14.59
C LEU A 2 -45.22 23.26 13.47
N GLN A 3 -45.57 24.50 13.82
CA GLN A 3 -45.80 25.58 12.84
C GLN A 3 -44.54 25.98 12.09
N ASP A 4 -43.38 25.99 12.76
CA ASP A 4 -42.10 26.36 12.15
C ASP A 4 -41.61 25.27 11.18
N VAL A 5 -41.84 23.99 11.51
CA VAL A 5 -41.55 22.85 10.63
C VAL A 5 -42.41 22.89 9.37
N ARG A 6 -43.73 23.08 9.51
CA ARG A 6 -44.64 23.23 8.36
C ARG A 6 -44.29 24.43 7.50
N TYR A 7 -43.91 25.54 8.13
CA TYR A 7 -43.51 26.75 7.42
C TYR A 7 -42.20 26.52 6.65
N GLY A 8 -41.16 25.97 7.28
CA GLY A 8 -39.89 25.68 6.63
C GLY A 8 -40.02 24.72 5.43
N LEU A 9 -40.80 23.65 5.56
CA LEU A 9 -41.12 22.75 4.43
C LEU A 9 -41.83 23.47 3.27
N ARG A 10 -42.69 24.44 3.58
CA ARG A 10 -43.41 25.23 2.57
C ARG A 10 -42.50 26.25 1.89
N THR A 11 -41.59 26.89 2.63
CA THR A 11 -40.57 27.80 2.10
C THR A 11 -39.63 27.08 1.13
N LEU A 12 -39.14 25.89 1.50
CA LEU A 12 -38.26 25.06 0.68
C LEU A 12 -38.93 24.63 -0.63
N ARG A 13 -40.21 24.21 -0.58
CA ARG A 13 -40.99 23.87 -1.77
C ARG A 13 -41.26 25.05 -2.69
N ARG A 14 -41.31 26.28 -2.16
CA ARG A 14 -41.57 27.50 -2.94
C ARG A 14 -40.34 27.97 -3.72
N ASN A 15 -39.14 27.62 -3.27
CA ASN A 15 -37.86 27.94 -3.93
C ASN A 15 -37.07 26.66 -4.28
N PRO A 16 -37.55 25.85 -5.25
CA PRO A 16 -36.99 24.53 -5.52
C PRO A 16 -35.55 24.57 -6.04
N GLY A 17 -35.19 25.54 -6.90
CA GLY A 17 -33.82 25.66 -7.42
C GLY A 17 -32.79 25.97 -6.35
N PHE A 18 -33.11 26.88 -5.43
CA PHE A 18 -32.26 27.19 -4.28
C PHE A 18 -32.10 25.98 -3.35
N THR A 19 -33.23 25.35 -2.99
CA THR A 19 -33.23 24.17 -2.12
C THR A 19 -32.40 23.04 -2.74
N ALA A 20 -32.53 22.81 -4.05
CA ALA A 20 -31.74 21.78 -4.75
C ALA A 20 -30.23 22.07 -4.69
N VAL A 21 -29.80 23.30 -5.00
CA VAL A 21 -28.37 23.68 -4.94
C VAL A 21 -27.82 23.56 -3.51
N ALA A 22 -28.56 24.05 -2.52
CA ALA A 22 -28.15 23.99 -1.11
C ALA A 22 -28.04 22.55 -0.62
N VAL A 23 -29.04 21.70 -0.90
CA VAL A 23 -29.04 20.29 -0.53
C VAL A 23 -27.92 19.54 -1.24
N LEU A 24 -27.72 19.72 -2.54
CA LEU A 24 -26.65 19.04 -3.30
C LEU A 24 -25.24 19.42 -2.79
N THR A 25 -25.02 20.70 -2.54
CA THR A 25 -23.72 21.21 -2.07
C THR A 25 -23.39 20.64 -0.68
N LEU A 26 -24.36 20.63 0.23
CA LEU A 26 -24.18 20.07 1.56
C LEU A 26 -24.09 18.53 1.53
N ALA A 27 -24.87 17.87 0.67
CA ALA A 27 -24.82 16.42 0.50
C ALA A 27 -23.44 15.96 0.00
N LEU A 28 -22.84 16.67 -0.94
CA LEU A 28 -21.47 16.40 -1.40
C LEU A 28 -20.45 16.59 -0.27
N GLY A 29 -20.54 17.68 0.49
CA GLY A 29 -19.63 17.94 1.61
C GLY A 29 -19.75 16.90 2.72
N VAL A 30 -20.98 16.59 3.16
CA VAL A 30 -21.26 15.59 4.21
C VAL A 30 -20.88 14.19 3.72
N GLY A 31 -21.23 13.85 2.47
CA GLY A 31 -20.94 12.55 1.87
C GLY A 31 -19.44 12.30 1.72
N ALA A 32 -18.68 13.28 1.23
CA ALA A 32 -17.22 13.16 1.10
C ALA A 32 -16.53 12.97 2.45
N ASN A 33 -16.90 13.75 3.47
CA ASN A 33 -16.35 13.59 4.82
C ASN A 33 -16.74 12.25 5.44
N THR A 34 -17.98 11.79 5.23
CA THR A 34 -18.44 10.48 5.75
C THR A 34 -17.71 9.33 5.07
N ALA A 35 -17.50 9.40 3.75
CA ALA A 35 -16.74 8.41 2.99
C ALA A 35 -15.28 8.36 3.46
N LEU A 36 -14.59 9.50 3.57
CA LEU A 36 -13.20 9.51 4.04
C LEU A 36 -13.07 9.13 5.50
N PHE A 37 -14.01 9.53 6.36
CA PHE A 37 -14.02 9.05 7.74
C PHE A 37 -14.14 7.53 7.79
N SER A 38 -14.92 6.92 6.90
CA SER A 38 -15.05 5.46 6.82
C SER A 38 -13.71 4.79 6.46
N VAL A 39 -12.97 5.35 5.50
CA VAL A 39 -11.63 4.89 5.11
C VAL A 39 -10.61 5.11 6.23
N VAL A 40 -10.57 6.31 6.80
CA VAL A 40 -9.69 6.65 7.94
C VAL A 40 -9.99 5.75 9.13
N LYS A 41 -11.27 5.47 9.42
CA LYS A 41 -11.65 4.54 10.48
C LYS A 41 -11.13 3.13 10.18
N ALA A 42 -11.42 2.60 8.99
CA ALA A 42 -11.05 1.25 8.60
C ALA A 42 -9.52 1.02 8.61
N VAL A 43 -8.76 2.01 8.15
CA VAL A 43 -7.30 1.92 7.99
C VAL A 43 -6.55 2.37 9.25
N LEU A 44 -6.92 3.51 9.82
CA LEU A 44 -6.14 4.21 10.86
C LEU A 44 -6.71 4.12 12.28
N LEU A 45 -8.00 3.81 12.46
CA LEU A 45 -8.60 3.75 13.81
C LEU A 45 -8.91 2.32 14.26
N ASN A 46 -9.44 1.47 13.38
CA ASN A 46 -9.73 0.08 13.72
C ASN A 46 -8.43 -0.65 14.08
N SER A 47 -8.44 -1.39 15.18
CA SER A 47 -7.35 -2.28 15.54
C SER A 47 -7.15 -3.34 14.44
N LEU A 48 -5.92 -3.85 14.30
CA LEU A 48 -5.72 -5.00 13.43
C LEU A 48 -6.53 -6.19 13.99
N PRO A 49 -7.14 -7.08 13.18
CA PRO A 49 -7.95 -8.21 13.63
C PRO A 49 -7.05 -9.38 14.07
N TYR A 50 -5.99 -9.05 14.80
CA TYR A 50 -5.08 -9.98 15.42
C TYR A 50 -5.22 -9.86 16.93
N PHE A 51 -4.94 -10.93 17.64
CA PHE A 51 -4.96 -10.90 19.10
C PHE A 51 -3.90 -9.90 19.60
N GLU A 52 -4.29 -8.96 20.46
CA GLU A 52 -3.42 -7.91 21.03
C GLU A 52 -2.46 -7.26 20.02
N PRO A 53 -2.98 -6.52 19.03
CA PRO A 53 -2.22 -6.10 17.86
C PRO A 53 -1.14 -5.06 18.18
N ASP A 54 -1.22 -4.38 19.33
CA ASP A 54 -0.21 -3.42 19.78
C ASP A 54 1.11 -4.09 20.21
N ARG A 55 1.09 -5.41 20.46
CA ARG A 55 2.29 -6.23 20.73
C ARG A 55 2.98 -6.73 19.46
N LEU A 56 2.37 -6.54 18.28
CA LEU A 56 2.91 -7.00 17.00
C LEU A 56 3.86 -5.97 16.40
N VAL A 57 5.04 -6.44 16.03
CA VAL A 57 6.09 -5.63 15.41
C VAL A 57 6.67 -6.32 14.18
N THR A 58 7.22 -5.54 13.26
CA THR A 58 8.10 -6.04 12.21
C THR A 58 9.55 -5.88 12.65
N LEU A 59 10.38 -6.85 12.30
CA LEU A 59 11.81 -6.84 12.53
C LEU A 59 12.52 -6.80 11.18
N ALA A 60 13.51 -5.92 11.04
CA ALA A 60 14.37 -5.88 9.87
C ALA A 60 15.77 -5.44 10.27
N ARG A 61 16.78 -5.88 9.53
CA ARG A 61 18.15 -5.42 9.74
C ARG A 61 18.40 -4.15 8.95
N GLY A 62 18.84 -3.10 9.62
CA GLY A 62 19.28 -1.86 9.01
C GLY A 62 20.78 -1.63 9.19
N ASP A 63 21.26 -0.62 8.50
CA ASP A 63 22.60 -0.05 8.61
C ASP A 63 22.55 1.43 8.22
N SER A 64 23.69 2.10 8.19
CA SER A 64 23.78 3.52 7.79
C SER A 64 23.32 3.82 6.36
N GLN A 65 23.24 2.81 5.48
CA GLN A 65 22.84 2.95 4.08
C GLN A 65 21.36 2.59 3.85
N THR A 66 20.78 1.78 4.73
CA THR A 66 19.43 1.22 4.59
C THR A 66 18.49 1.84 5.62
N LEU A 67 17.95 3.01 5.32
CA LEU A 67 17.15 3.82 6.27
C LEU A 67 15.79 3.21 6.65
N ASN A 68 15.22 2.33 5.82
CA ASN A 68 13.91 1.70 6.05
C ASN A 68 13.93 0.22 5.61
N PRO A 69 14.69 -0.64 6.28
CA PRO A 69 14.81 -2.04 5.90
C PRO A 69 13.49 -2.78 6.17
N THR A 70 13.18 -3.75 5.32
CA THR A 70 11.97 -4.58 5.45
C THR A 70 12.26 -6.08 5.47
N ASN A 71 13.49 -6.47 5.16
CA ASN A 71 13.86 -7.86 4.93
C ASN A 71 14.88 -8.35 5.96
N VAL A 72 14.93 -9.66 6.10
CA VAL A 72 15.83 -10.43 6.96
C VAL A 72 16.24 -11.72 6.26
N SER A 73 17.35 -12.31 6.68
CA SER A 73 17.70 -13.68 6.32
C SER A 73 17.25 -14.66 7.41
N TYR A 74 17.15 -15.94 7.05
CA TYR A 74 16.75 -16.99 7.98
C TYR A 74 17.76 -17.13 9.13
N GLY A 75 19.05 -17.22 8.82
CA GLY A 75 20.11 -17.38 9.81
C GLY A 75 20.19 -16.21 10.81
N GLU A 76 19.97 -14.98 10.35
CA GLU A 76 19.94 -13.81 11.25
C GLU A 76 18.85 -13.91 12.30
N VAL A 77 17.66 -14.40 11.91
CA VAL A 77 16.53 -14.51 12.82
C VAL A 77 16.71 -15.67 13.79
N GLU A 78 17.35 -16.76 13.38
CA GLU A 78 17.72 -17.83 14.31
C GLU A 78 18.72 -17.35 15.37
N ASP A 79 19.70 -16.51 15.00
CA ASP A 79 20.60 -15.87 15.97
C ASP A 79 19.84 -14.96 16.94
N TRP A 80 18.81 -14.26 16.47
CA TRP A 80 17.96 -13.41 17.32
C TRP A 80 17.11 -14.24 18.28
N LYS A 81 16.43 -15.27 17.78
CA LYS A 81 15.58 -16.17 18.57
C LYS A 81 16.36 -16.84 19.70
N GLY A 82 17.63 -17.19 19.47
CA GLY A 82 18.49 -17.78 20.50
C GLY A 82 18.93 -16.82 21.61
N ARG A 83 18.73 -15.50 21.47
CA ARG A 83 19.30 -14.47 22.37
C ARG A 83 18.27 -13.56 23.01
N THR A 84 17.17 -13.26 22.33
CA THR A 84 16.14 -12.34 22.82
C THR A 84 15.25 -12.97 23.88
N ARG A 85 14.81 -12.14 24.83
CA ARG A 85 13.78 -12.47 25.82
C ARG A 85 12.55 -11.56 25.71
N SER A 86 12.58 -10.56 24.85
CA SER A 86 11.47 -9.62 24.67
C SER A 86 10.32 -10.17 23.82
N PHE A 87 10.54 -11.25 23.05
CA PHE A 87 9.54 -11.79 22.13
C PHE A 87 9.02 -13.15 22.57
N GLU A 88 7.71 -13.32 22.45
CA GLU A 88 7.01 -14.60 22.62
C GLU A 88 7.20 -15.47 21.36
N HIS A 89 7.02 -14.85 20.21
CA HIS A 89 7.16 -15.48 18.90
C HIS A 89 7.88 -14.54 17.94
N ILE A 90 8.81 -15.10 17.16
CA ILE A 90 9.36 -14.47 15.95
C ILE A 90 9.07 -15.42 14.80
N ALA A 91 8.31 -14.96 13.81
CA ALA A 91 7.91 -15.75 12.66
C ALA A 91 8.38 -15.11 11.36
N LEU A 92 8.77 -15.96 10.41
CA LEU A 92 9.22 -15.53 9.10
C LEU A 92 8.20 -15.88 8.05
N PHE A 93 8.15 -15.09 6.98
CA PHE A 93 7.34 -15.38 5.83
C PHE A 93 7.91 -14.79 4.55
N ARG A 94 7.48 -15.34 3.41
CA ARG A 94 7.71 -14.79 2.06
C ARG A 94 6.53 -15.11 1.14
N GLY A 95 6.40 -14.32 0.07
CA GLY A 95 5.48 -14.60 -1.02
C GLY A 95 5.73 -15.98 -1.65
N TRP A 96 4.66 -16.64 -2.07
CA TRP A 96 4.72 -17.87 -2.85
C TRP A 96 3.54 -17.93 -3.81
N THR A 97 3.79 -18.16 -5.08
CA THR A 97 2.72 -18.24 -6.09
C THR A 97 2.82 -19.56 -6.82
N PRO A 98 2.36 -20.68 -6.23
CA PRO A 98 2.38 -21.98 -6.88
C PRO A 98 1.35 -22.10 -8.00
N SER A 99 1.57 -23.02 -8.93
CA SER A 99 0.55 -23.43 -9.89
C SER A 99 -0.22 -24.64 -9.37
N SER A 100 -1.55 -24.54 -9.33
CA SER A 100 -2.47 -25.64 -9.04
C SER A 100 -2.94 -26.31 -10.32
N SER A 101 -2.92 -27.65 -10.36
CA SER A 101 -3.35 -28.44 -11.53
C SER A 101 -4.58 -29.34 -11.27
N ASP A 102 -5.18 -29.28 -10.08
CA ASP A 102 -6.23 -30.22 -9.65
C ASP A 102 -7.58 -30.06 -10.39
N GLY A 103 -7.71 -29.07 -11.28
CA GLY A 103 -8.99 -28.63 -11.86
C GLY A 103 -9.08 -28.66 -13.38
N GLY A 104 -8.08 -29.23 -14.06
CA GLY A 104 -7.94 -29.16 -15.51
C GLY A 104 -6.86 -28.16 -15.91
N ALA A 105 -7.25 -26.94 -16.29
CA ALA A 105 -6.28 -25.90 -16.65
C ALA A 105 -5.48 -25.44 -15.42
N PRO A 106 -4.15 -25.27 -15.52
CA PRO A 106 -3.34 -24.75 -14.42
C PRO A 106 -3.80 -23.35 -13.98
N GLU A 107 -4.01 -23.17 -12.69
CA GLU A 107 -4.35 -21.88 -12.06
C GLU A 107 -3.16 -21.41 -11.22
N MET A 108 -2.82 -20.12 -11.27
CA MET A 108 -1.89 -19.53 -10.31
C MET A 108 -2.61 -19.32 -8.98
N VAL A 109 -2.11 -19.93 -7.93
CA VAL A 109 -2.58 -19.76 -6.56
C VAL A 109 -1.61 -18.82 -5.86
N PHE A 110 -2.13 -17.82 -5.15
CA PHE A 110 -1.30 -16.94 -4.33
C PHE A 110 -1.19 -17.50 -2.92
N GLY A 111 -0.02 -17.42 -2.31
CA GLY A 111 0.21 -18.01 -1.01
C GLY A 111 1.39 -17.39 -0.28
N LEU A 112 1.59 -17.85 0.95
CA LEU A 112 2.72 -17.49 1.78
C LEU A 112 3.45 -18.74 2.25
N ARG A 113 4.77 -18.70 2.18
CA ARG A 113 5.62 -19.64 2.91
C ARG A 113 5.91 -19.03 4.27
N VAL A 114 5.67 -19.76 5.35
CA VAL A 114 5.74 -19.22 6.72
C VAL A 114 6.46 -20.17 7.66
N THR A 115 7.07 -19.68 8.74
CA THR A 115 7.49 -20.58 9.83
C THR A 115 6.28 -21.15 10.55
N ARG A 116 6.41 -22.32 11.17
CA ARG A 116 5.29 -23.00 11.85
C ARG A 116 4.54 -22.13 12.87
N ASN A 117 5.24 -21.25 13.57
CA ASN A 117 4.70 -20.36 14.60
C ASN A 117 4.07 -19.06 14.06
N PHE A 118 3.92 -18.92 12.75
CA PHE A 118 3.38 -17.70 12.14
C PHE A 118 1.93 -17.42 12.58
N MET A 119 1.09 -18.46 12.62
CA MET A 119 -0.30 -18.31 13.06
C MET A 119 -0.37 -18.02 14.57
N ASP A 120 0.49 -18.63 15.37
CA ASP A 120 0.63 -18.36 16.81
C ASP A 120 1.06 -16.91 17.05
N ALA A 121 2.04 -16.42 16.27
CA ALA A 121 2.49 -15.03 16.33
C ALA A 121 1.33 -14.07 16.07
N LEU A 122 0.42 -14.37 15.13
CA LEU A 122 -0.79 -13.56 14.87
C LEU A 122 -1.94 -13.81 15.86
N GLY A 123 -1.84 -14.85 16.69
CA GLY A 123 -2.92 -15.28 17.59
C GLY A 123 -4.14 -15.81 16.84
N VAL A 124 -3.91 -16.53 15.74
CA VAL A 124 -4.95 -17.06 14.86
C VAL A 124 -4.97 -18.58 14.95
N SER A 125 -6.15 -19.14 15.19
CA SER A 125 -6.37 -20.59 15.17
C SER A 125 -7.20 -20.97 13.93
N PRO A 126 -6.88 -22.08 13.25
CA PRO A 126 -7.70 -22.59 12.15
C PRO A 126 -9.15 -22.86 12.57
N PHE A 127 -10.09 -22.55 11.69
CA PHE A 127 -11.51 -22.84 11.86
C PHE A 127 -11.81 -24.34 11.68
N LEU A 128 -11.10 -24.99 10.76
CA LEU A 128 -11.12 -26.45 10.60
C LEU A 128 -9.69 -26.98 10.68
N GLY A 129 -9.54 -28.19 11.23
CA GLY A 129 -8.26 -28.89 11.31
C GLY A 129 -7.34 -28.32 12.39
N ARG A 130 -6.06 -28.14 12.05
CA ARG A 130 -4.99 -27.75 12.98
C ARG A 130 -3.98 -26.81 12.31
N GLY A 131 -3.14 -26.17 13.13
CA GLY A 131 -1.95 -25.46 12.65
C GLY A 131 -0.80 -26.41 12.25
N PHE A 132 0.33 -25.82 11.89
CA PHE A 132 1.54 -26.55 11.52
C PHE A 132 2.25 -27.15 12.76
N LEU A 133 2.72 -28.38 12.63
CA LEU A 133 3.51 -29.07 13.65
C LEU A 133 5.01 -28.71 13.52
N PRO A 134 5.79 -28.77 14.61
CA PRO A 134 7.23 -28.48 14.57
C PRO A 134 8.01 -29.37 13.58
N GLU A 135 7.62 -30.63 13.41
CA GLU A 135 8.24 -31.57 12.48
C GLU A 135 7.91 -31.29 11.02
N GLU A 136 6.89 -30.48 10.72
CA GLU A 136 6.47 -30.11 9.36
C GLU A 136 7.23 -28.90 8.81
N ASP A 137 7.85 -28.08 9.66
CA ASP A 137 8.71 -26.96 9.24
C ASP A 137 10.16 -27.42 9.07
N ARG A 138 10.33 -28.46 8.25
CA ARG A 138 11.62 -29.10 7.93
C ARG A 138 11.70 -29.45 6.44
N PRO A 139 12.91 -29.51 5.85
CA PRO A 139 13.13 -29.72 4.41
C PRO A 139 12.45 -30.94 3.79
N ASP A 140 12.21 -31.98 4.58
CA ASP A 140 11.63 -33.25 4.14
C ASP A 140 10.12 -33.34 4.38
N ARG A 141 9.52 -32.43 5.15
CA ARG A 141 8.13 -32.55 5.66
C ARG A 141 7.24 -31.33 5.47
N TRP A 142 7.69 -30.31 4.76
CA TRP A 142 6.95 -29.07 4.52
C TRP A 142 5.75 -29.18 3.59
N HIS A 143 5.40 -30.39 3.16
CA HIS A 143 4.32 -30.69 2.22
C HIS A 143 2.93 -30.70 2.87
N VAL A 144 2.65 -29.68 3.68
CA VAL A 144 1.34 -29.44 4.32
C VAL A 144 0.89 -28.01 4.07
N VAL A 145 -0.43 -27.79 4.05
CA VAL A 145 -1.01 -26.49 3.67
C VAL A 145 -2.23 -26.12 4.50
N LEU A 146 -2.35 -24.83 4.81
CA LEU A 146 -3.56 -24.20 5.32
C LEU A 146 -4.26 -23.43 4.19
N LEU A 147 -5.58 -23.53 4.11
CA LEU A 147 -6.38 -22.80 3.12
C LEU A 147 -6.98 -21.53 3.70
N SER A 148 -7.12 -20.50 2.87
CA SER A 148 -7.99 -19.37 3.16
C SER A 148 -9.46 -19.83 3.11
N HIS A 149 -10.31 -19.22 3.93
CA HIS A 149 -11.75 -19.48 3.88
C HIS A 149 -12.36 -19.22 2.48
N PRO A 150 -12.03 -18.11 1.77
CA PRO A 150 -12.51 -17.87 0.41
C PRO A 150 -12.07 -18.95 -0.59
N TYR A 151 -10.82 -19.40 -0.53
CA TYR A 151 -10.30 -20.43 -1.43
C TYR A 151 -10.97 -21.79 -1.18
N TRP A 152 -11.17 -22.15 0.09
CA TRP A 152 -11.92 -23.34 0.47
C TRP A 152 -13.35 -23.34 -0.08
N LEU A 153 -14.06 -22.21 0.01
CA LEU A 153 -15.39 -22.08 -0.59
C LEU A 153 -15.36 -22.16 -2.12
N ARG A 154 -14.48 -21.39 -2.78
CA ARG A 154 -14.37 -21.31 -4.24
C ARG A 154 -14.02 -22.65 -4.86
N ARG A 155 -13.06 -23.35 -4.27
CA ARG A 155 -12.42 -24.54 -4.87
C ARG A 155 -13.01 -25.86 -4.37
N PHE A 156 -13.40 -25.93 -3.10
CA PHE A 156 -13.90 -27.15 -2.46
C PHE A 156 -15.40 -27.07 -2.10
N GLY A 157 -16.09 -26.01 -2.51
CA GLY A 157 -17.51 -25.82 -2.26
C GLY A 157 -17.88 -25.75 -0.78
N GLY A 158 -16.92 -25.45 0.11
CA GLY A 158 -17.15 -25.47 1.55
C GLY A 158 -17.25 -26.89 2.15
N ASN A 159 -16.61 -27.89 1.53
CA ASN A 159 -16.62 -29.26 2.05
C ASN A 159 -15.88 -29.35 3.41
N PRO A 160 -16.54 -29.71 4.53
CA PRO A 160 -15.91 -29.80 5.85
C PRO A 160 -14.89 -30.95 5.95
N ASN A 161 -14.97 -31.96 5.06
CA ASN A 161 -14.05 -33.09 5.01
C ASN A 161 -12.81 -32.82 4.15
N VAL A 162 -12.47 -31.55 3.92
CA VAL A 162 -11.30 -31.15 3.13
C VAL A 162 -9.98 -31.44 3.86
N VAL A 163 -9.98 -31.47 5.19
CA VAL A 163 -8.79 -31.76 6.00
C VAL A 163 -8.36 -33.20 5.78
N GLY A 164 -7.06 -33.42 5.54
CA GLY A 164 -6.47 -34.71 5.16
C GLY A 164 -6.55 -35.03 3.66
N GLN A 165 -7.24 -34.21 2.87
CA GLN A 165 -7.15 -34.31 1.40
C GLN A 165 -5.86 -33.67 0.91
N THR A 166 -5.47 -34.01 -0.31
CA THR A 166 -4.27 -33.46 -0.94
C THR A 166 -4.62 -32.48 -2.06
N ILE A 167 -3.74 -31.49 -2.25
CA ILE A 167 -3.72 -30.62 -3.42
C ILE A 167 -2.38 -30.68 -4.10
N LEU A 168 -2.37 -30.56 -5.42
CA LEU A 168 -1.16 -30.52 -6.22
C LEU A 168 -0.78 -29.08 -6.51
N LEU A 169 0.26 -28.61 -5.82
CA LEU A 169 0.86 -27.30 -6.03
C LEU A 169 2.27 -27.49 -6.58
N ASP A 170 2.56 -26.92 -7.74
CA ASP A 170 3.85 -27.05 -8.42
C ASP A 170 4.26 -28.52 -8.67
N GLN A 171 3.29 -29.39 -8.96
CA GLN A 171 3.47 -30.85 -9.11
C GLN A 171 3.92 -31.56 -7.83
N VAL A 172 3.84 -30.89 -6.68
CA VAL A 172 4.10 -31.44 -5.35
C VAL A 172 2.79 -31.61 -4.60
N SER A 173 2.59 -32.78 -4.00
CA SER A 173 1.38 -33.09 -3.24
C SER A 173 1.48 -32.49 -1.85
N PHE A 174 0.55 -31.60 -1.49
CA PHE A 174 0.42 -31.04 -0.14
C PHE A 174 -0.83 -31.58 0.54
N GLU A 175 -0.70 -32.01 1.79
CA GLU A 175 -1.84 -32.37 2.63
C GLU A 175 -2.49 -31.11 3.23
N ILE A 176 -3.80 -30.99 3.10
CA ILE A 176 -4.57 -29.91 3.72
C ILE A 176 -4.73 -30.21 5.21
N VAL A 177 -4.07 -29.45 6.06
CA VAL A 177 -4.11 -29.66 7.52
C VAL A 177 -5.14 -28.78 8.21
N GLY A 178 -5.66 -27.75 7.54
CA GLY A 178 -6.68 -26.88 8.09
C GLY A 178 -7.15 -25.75 7.18
N VAL A 179 -8.19 -25.06 7.63
CA VAL A 179 -8.78 -23.89 6.97
C VAL A 179 -8.80 -22.72 7.96
N LEU A 180 -8.27 -21.57 7.57
CA LEU A 180 -8.26 -20.37 8.39
C LEU A 180 -9.69 -19.78 8.53
N PRO A 181 -9.99 -19.09 9.64
CA PRO A 181 -11.32 -18.53 9.87
C PRO A 181 -11.66 -17.42 8.87
N GLN A 182 -12.95 -17.21 8.59
CA GLN A 182 -13.42 -16.14 7.69
C GLN A 182 -12.98 -14.74 8.14
N SER A 183 -12.81 -14.54 9.45
CA SER A 183 -12.35 -13.27 10.03
C SER A 183 -10.84 -13.03 9.88
N PHE A 184 -10.09 -14.04 9.40
CA PHE A 184 -8.66 -13.88 9.20
C PHE A 184 -8.40 -12.93 8.04
N GLU A 185 -7.81 -11.78 8.36
CA GLU A 185 -7.23 -10.91 7.34
C GLU A 185 -5.78 -11.32 7.12
N PRO A 186 -5.40 -11.73 5.90
CA PRO A 186 -4.04 -12.13 5.64
C PRO A 186 -3.11 -10.93 5.67
N LEU A 187 -1.86 -11.18 6.05
CA LEU A 187 -0.81 -10.22 5.80
C LEU A 187 -0.60 -10.12 4.26
N SER A 188 -1.16 -9.10 3.60
CA SER A 188 -1.10 -8.91 2.14
C SER A 188 0.30 -8.50 1.70
N PHE A 189 1.07 -9.47 1.21
CA PHE A 189 2.44 -9.32 0.73
C PHE A 189 2.74 -10.16 -0.51
N THR A 190 1.72 -10.62 -1.23
CA THR A 190 1.98 -11.38 -2.45
C THR A 190 2.46 -10.40 -3.52
N ASP A 191 3.47 -10.81 -4.29
CA ASP A 191 4.12 -9.98 -5.33
C ASP A 191 3.13 -9.46 -6.40
N ALA A 192 1.91 -10.00 -6.42
CA ALA A 192 0.85 -9.70 -7.37
C ALA A 192 -0.34 -8.93 -6.78
N GLY A 193 -0.23 -8.42 -5.54
CA GLY A 193 -1.27 -7.58 -4.93
C GLY A 193 -2.57 -8.31 -4.53
N SER A 194 -2.60 -9.64 -4.63
CA SER A 194 -3.78 -10.46 -4.28
C SER A 194 -3.67 -11.06 -2.87
N PRO A 195 -4.78 -11.22 -2.12
CA PRO A 195 -4.73 -11.91 -0.84
C PRO A 195 -4.28 -13.36 -1.03
N PRO A 196 -3.41 -13.90 -0.16
CA PRO A 196 -2.99 -15.30 -0.23
C PRO A 196 -4.19 -16.25 -0.01
N ASP A 197 -4.27 -17.26 -0.87
CA ASP A 197 -5.20 -18.38 -0.83
C ASP A 197 -4.68 -19.54 0.03
N VAL A 198 -3.35 -19.70 0.14
CA VAL A 198 -2.72 -20.83 0.84
C VAL A 198 -1.49 -20.43 1.68
N TRP A 199 -1.23 -21.18 2.75
CA TRP A 199 -0.01 -21.08 3.56
C TRP A 199 0.66 -22.43 3.67
N ALA A 200 1.98 -22.49 3.51
CA ALA A 200 2.77 -23.70 3.73
C ALA A 200 4.03 -23.40 4.58
N PRO A 201 4.55 -24.37 5.35
CA PRO A 201 5.78 -24.20 6.12
C PRO A 201 6.95 -23.79 5.23
N LEU A 202 7.90 -22.98 5.72
CA LEU A 202 9.09 -22.62 4.95
C LEU A 202 9.93 -23.87 4.66
N GLY A 203 10.11 -24.74 5.66
CA GLY A 203 10.87 -25.98 5.51
C GLY A 203 12.34 -25.73 5.17
N TYR A 204 12.97 -24.71 5.77
CA TYR A 204 14.35 -24.35 5.45
C TYR A 204 15.33 -25.47 5.69
N ASP A 205 16.19 -25.69 4.70
CA ASP A 205 17.35 -26.54 4.85
C ASP A 205 18.56 -25.68 5.22
N LEU A 206 18.97 -25.78 6.48
CA LEU A 206 20.12 -25.05 7.02
C LEU A 206 21.45 -25.41 6.32
N SER A 207 21.50 -26.49 5.54
CA SER A 207 22.67 -26.84 4.72
C SER A 207 22.78 -26.00 3.45
N LEU A 208 21.72 -25.31 3.04
CA LEU A 208 21.68 -24.49 1.84
C LEU A 208 22.18 -23.05 2.10
N PRO A 209 22.93 -22.43 1.15
CA PRO A 209 23.40 -21.04 1.28
C PRO A 209 22.29 -20.02 1.55
N GLU A 210 21.10 -20.24 0.98
CA GLU A 210 19.87 -19.45 1.15
C GLU A 210 19.41 -19.35 2.62
N ALA A 211 19.72 -20.36 3.43
CA ALA A 211 19.35 -20.42 4.84
C ALA A 211 20.34 -19.65 5.74
N GLY A 212 21.45 -19.17 5.18
CA GLY A 212 22.50 -18.46 5.88
C GLY A 212 22.12 -17.03 6.29
N ARG A 213 23.13 -16.25 6.69
CA ARG A 213 22.99 -14.86 7.18
C ARG A 213 23.01 -13.79 6.09
N SER A 214 23.32 -14.17 4.85
CA SER A 214 23.60 -13.23 3.76
C SER A 214 22.41 -12.97 2.84
N TRP A 215 21.39 -13.83 2.84
CA TRP A 215 20.31 -13.75 1.86
C TRP A 215 19.02 -13.18 2.48
N GLN A 216 18.85 -11.86 2.41
CA GLN A 216 17.74 -11.12 3.01
C GLN A 216 16.47 -11.13 2.15
N HIS A 217 15.81 -12.28 2.09
CA HIS A 217 14.64 -12.50 1.22
C HIS A 217 13.36 -12.86 1.98
N LEU A 218 13.40 -12.78 3.31
CA LEU A 218 12.26 -13.04 4.19
C LEU A 218 11.82 -11.75 4.87
N HIS A 219 10.58 -11.74 5.32
CA HIS A 219 10.06 -10.74 6.24
C HIS A 219 9.87 -11.37 7.62
N ALA A 220 10.14 -10.60 8.68
CA ALA A 220 9.92 -11.03 10.06
C ALA A 220 8.79 -10.23 10.72
N ILE A 221 7.88 -10.98 11.34
CA ILE A 221 6.95 -10.45 12.35
C ILE A 221 7.32 -11.04 13.71
N ALA A 222 7.08 -10.27 14.76
CA ALA A 222 7.26 -10.74 16.12
C ALA A 222 6.15 -10.24 17.03
N ARG A 223 5.84 -11.06 18.05
CA ARG A 223 4.96 -10.72 19.16
C ARG A 223 5.81 -10.46 20.39
N LEU A 224 5.72 -9.25 20.93
CA LEU A 224 6.35 -8.92 22.21
C LEU A 224 5.73 -9.75 23.33
N ASN A 225 6.53 -10.17 24.32
CA ASN A 225 6.02 -10.75 25.56
C ASN A 225 5.09 -9.78 26.29
N ASP A 226 4.18 -10.33 27.10
CA ASP A 226 3.23 -9.52 27.85
C ASP A 226 3.96 -8.53 28.78
N GLY A 227 3.47 -7.29 28.82
CA GLY A 227 4.04 -6.19 29.61
C GLY A 227 5.40 -5.62 29.14
N ILE A 228 6.02 -6.14 28.07
CA ILE A 228 7.31 -5.60 27.57
C ILE A 228 7.09 -4.36 26.70
N PRO A 229 7.62 -3.18 27.09
CA PRO A 229 7.50 -1.98 26.27
C PRO A 229 8.42 -2.05 25.04
N LEU A 230 7.98 -1.46 23.94
CA LEU A 230 8.73 -1.43 22.67
C LEU A 230 10.13 -0.83 22.82
N SER A 231 10.31 0.16 23.70
CA SER A 231 11.62 0.77 23.98
C SER A 231 12.61 -0.21 24.58
N GLN A 232 12.15 -1.13 25.46
CA GLN A 232 12.98 -2.17 26.06
C GLN A 232 13.39 -3.21 25.00
N ALA A 233 12.44 -3.65 24.18
CA ALA A 233 12.74 -4.58 23.09
C ALA A 233 13.76 -3.99 22.09
N ARG A 234 13.62 -2.69 21.74
CA ARG A 234 14.58 -1.97 20.89
C ARG A 234 15.97 -1.92 21.52
N ALA A 235 16.07 -1.64 22.81
CA ALA A 235 17.35 -1.61 23.52
C ALA A 235 18.02 -3.00 23.56
N GLU A 236 17.24 -4.06 23.85
CA GLU A 236 17.74 -5.45 23.85
C GLU A 236 18.25 -5.85 22.47
N MET A 237 17.45 -5.62 21.41
CA MET A 237 17.84 -6.02 20.06
C MET A 237 19.04 -5.23 19.53
N ASN A 238 19.19 -3.95 19.88
CA ASN A 238 20.39 -3.19 19.55
C ASN A 238 21.66 -3.73 20.24
N ALA A 239 21.53 -4.18 21.50
CA ALA A 239 22.62 -4.84 22.20
C ALA A 239 22.99 -6.18 21.55
N ILE A 240 21.99 -6.98 21.16
CA ILE A 240 22.17 -8.24 20.42
C ILE A 240 22.87 -7.96 19.07
N SER A 241 22.41 -6.96 18.31
CA SER A 241 23.02 -6.55 17.04
C SER A 241 24.50 -6.20 17.21
N SER A 242 24.82 -5.39 18.23
CA SER A 242 26.20 -5.00 18.55
C SER A 242 27.07 -6.20 18.95
N GLN A 243 26.48 -7.22 19.60
CA GLN A 243 27.19 -8.44 19.94
C GLN A 243 27.43 -9.31 18.70
N LEU A 244 26.43 -9.48 17.85
CA LEU A 244 26.54 -10.22 16.59
C LEU A 244 27.56 -9.58 15.64
N ALA A 245 27.63 -8.25 15.57
CA ALA A 245 28.66 -7.53 14.83
C ALA A 245 30.09 -7.82 15.32
N ARG A 246 30.28 -8.14 16.61
CA ARG A 246 31.59 -8.53 17.16
C ARG A 246 31.91 -10.01 16.94
N GLU A 247 30.91 -10.88 17.07
CA GLU A 247 31.10 -12.34 16.94
C GLU A 247 31.20 -12.79 15.48
N PHE A 248 30.42 -12.16 14.60
CA PHE A 248 30.33 -12.44 13.17
C PHE A 248 30.62 -11.17 12.36
N PRO A 249 31.82 -10.57 12.48
CA PRO A 249 32.16 -9.32 11.80
C PRO A 249 32.15 -9.45 10.26
N LYS A 250 32.22 -10.69 9.76
CA LYS A 250 32.05 -11.00 8.35
C LYS A 250 30.60 -10.93 7.90
N ASP A 251 29.61 -11.16 8.76
CA ASP A 251 28.19 -11.24 8.37
C ASP A 251 27.40 -9.97 8.79
N TYR A 252 27.83 -9.31 9.86
CA TYR A 252 27.21 -8.10 10.41
C TYR A 252 28.19 -6.92 10.37
N PRO A 253 27.86 -5.80 9.68
CA PRO A 253 28.70 -4.63 9.68
C PRO A 253 28.73 -4.00 11.07
N PRO A 254 29.77 -3.21 11.38
CA PRO A 254 29.92 -2.61 12.71
C PRO A 254 28.77 -1.70 13.12
N ASP A 255 28.05 -1.12 12.17
CA ASP A 255 26.90 -0.23 12.33
C ASP A 255 25.55 -0.94 12.15
N ALA A 256 25.54 -2.29 12.14
CA ALA A 256 24.32 -3.07 12.04
C ALA A 256 23.34 -2.72 13.18
N THR A 257 22.11 -2.39 12.80
CA THR A 257 21.01 -2.14 13.74
C THR A 257 19.83 -3.05 13.43
N ILE A 258 18.99 -3.30 14.44
CA ILE A 258 17.75 -4.04 14.26
C ILE A 258 16.61 -3.04 14.42
N VAL A 259 15.93 -2.79 13.31
CA VAL A 259 14.82 -1.87 13.23
C VAL A 259 13.56 -2.60 13.66
N ILE A 260 12.92 -2.06 14.70
CA ILE A 260 11.67 -2.59 15.26
C ILE A 260 10.57 -1.53 15.13
N VAL A 261 9.55 -1.84 14.34
CA VAL A 261 8.44 -0.93 14.05
C VAL A 261 7.13 -1.64 14.39
N PRO A 262 6.18 -0.98 15.06
CA PRO A 262 4.83 -1.52 15.22
C PRO A 262 4.26 -1.96 13.89
N LEU A 263 3.63 -3.14 13.82
CA LEU A 263 3.13 -3.71 12.57
C LEU A 263 2.22 -2.72 11.82
N ARG A 264 1.37 -2.01 12.55
CA ARG A 264 0.49 -0.96 12.01
C ARG A 264 1.25 0.18 11.34
N GLU A 265 2.35 0.62 11.92
CA GLU A 265 3.15 1.74 11.40
C GLU A 265 3.96 1.32 10.18
N SER A 266 4.53 0.12 10.19
CA SER A 266 5.18 -0.48 9.02
C SER A 266 4.25 -0.53 7.81
N TRP A 267 2.97 -0.86 8.05
CA TRP A 267 1.96 -1.03 7.01
C TRP A 267 1.30 0.26 6.52
N TYR A 268 0.87 1.11 7.44
CA TYR A 268 0.03 2.28 7.13
C TYR A 268 0.75 3.60 7.35
N GLY A 269 2.01 3.60 7.83
CA GLY A 269 2.74 4.81 8.22
C GLY A 269 2.83 5.84 7.10
N LYS A 270 3.15 5.40 5.88
CA LYS A 270 3.25 6.28 4.69
C LYS A 270 1.89 6.83 4.25
N ILE A 271 0.84 6.00 4.30
CA ILE A 271 -0.52 6.37 3.86
C ILE A 271 -1.23 7.24 4.90
N LYS A 272 -0.89 7.11 6.19
CA LYS A 272 -1.51 7.84 7.30
C LYS A 272 -1.51 9.35 7.07
N ILE A 273 -0.39 9.92 6.64
CA ILE A 273 -0.26 11.37 6.40
C ILE A 273 -1.17 11.79 5.25
N ALA A 274 -1.15 11.05 4.14
CA ALA A 274 -1.99 11.32 2.98
C ALA A 274 -3.49 11.27 3.33
N LEU A 275 -3.92 10.26 4.10
CA LEU A 275 -5.30 10.13 4.55
C LEU A 275 -5.74 11.26 5.47
N TRP A 276 -4.90 11.70 6.41
CA TRP A 276 -5.22 12.84 7.29
C TRP A 276 -5.28 14.16 6.51
N LEU A 277 -4.39 14.37 5.56
CA LEU A 277 -4.42 15.54 4.68
C LEU A 277 -5.71 15.56 3.84
N LEU A 278 -6.08 14.42 3.26
CA LEU A 278 -7.29 14.29 2.44
C LEU A 278 -8.56 14.50 3.30
N PHE A 279 -8.60 13.95 4.51
CA PHE A 279 -9.69 14.15 5.47
C PHE A 279 -9.81 15.61 5.91
N GLY A 280 -8.69 16.30 6.16
CA GLY A 280 -8.68 17.73 6.45
C GLY A 280 -9.21 18.56 5.28
N ALA A 281 -8.80 18.23 4.06
CA ALA A 281 -9.25 18.91 2.85
C ALA A 281 -10.77 18.80 2.63
N THR A 282 -11.37 17.62 2.86
CA THR A 282 -12.83 17.46 2.78
C THR A 282 -13.55 18.27 3.86
N GLY A 283 -12.96 18.42 5.05
CA GLY A 283 -13.47 19.28 6.11
C GLY A 283 -13.54 20.75 5.67
N LEU A 284 -12.49 21.25 5.00
CA LEU A 284 -12.47 22.61 4.46
C LEU A 284 -13.54 22.82 3.37
N VAL A 285 -13.73 21.84 2.48
CA VAL A 285 -14.80 21.89 1.46
C VAL A 285 -16.18 21.99 2.11
N LEU A 286 -16.42 21.23 3.20
CA LEU A 286 -17.67 21.32 3.95
C LEU A 286 -17.86 22.71 4.58
N LEU A 287 -16.80 23.31 5.14
CA LEU A 287 -16.88 24.67 5.70
C LEU A 287 -17.25 25.72 4.63
N ILE A 288 -16.72 25.59 3.41
CA ILE A 288 -17.10 26.43 2.26
C ILE A 288 -18.57 26.23 1.91
N ALA A 289 -19.05 24.98 1.89
CA ALA A 289 -20.44 24.66 1.65
C ALA A 289 -21.36 25.29 2.70
N CYS A 290 -20.99 25.21 3.99
CA CYS A 290 -21.71 25.86 5.09
C CYS A 290 -21.77 27.39 4.91
N ALA A 291 -20.64 28.03 4.60
CA ALA A 291 -20.58 29.48 4.40
C ALA A 291 -21.45 29.93 3.21
N ASN A 292 -21.45 29.17 2.12
CA ASN A 292 -22.31 29.40 0.95
C ASN A 292 -23.79 29.39 1.32
N VAL A 293 -24.24 28.34 2.00
CA VAL A 293 -25.66 28.21 2.38
C VAL A 293 -26.05 29.27 3.41
N ALA A 294 -25.19 29.57 4.39
CA ALA A 294 -25.42 30.65 5.35
C ALA A 294 -25.57 32.03 4.67
N ASN A 295 -24.70 32.34 3.70
CA ASN A 295 -24.77 33.58 2.91
C ASN A 295 -26.07 33.70 2.11
N LEU A 296 -26.58 32.59 1.59
CA LEU A 296 -27.83 32.56 0.84
C LEU A 296 -29.05 32.71 1.76
N LEU A 297 -29.05 32.10 2.95
CA LEU A 297 -30.10 32.27 3.96
C LEU A 297 -30.14 33.71 4.49
N LEU A 298 -28.98 34.35 4.69
CA LEU A 298 -28.87 35.76 5.09
C LEU A 298 -29.52 36.72 4.09
N ALA A 299 -29.49 36.40 2.79
CA ALA A 299 -30.08 37.22 1.73
C ALA A 299 -31.63 37.22 1.75
N GLN A 300 -32.27 36.27 2.46
CA GLN A 300 -33.72 36.09 2.48
C GLN A 300 -34.41 36.61 3.76
N ALA A 301 -33.65 37.15 4.73
CA ALA A 301 -34.22 37.63 5.98
C ALA A 301 -35.05 38.92 5.78
N VAL A 302 -36.38 38.78 5.75
CA VAL A 302 -37.33 39.91 5.71
C VAL A 302 -37.46 40.53 7.10
N LEU A 303 -37.25 41.84 7.18
CA LEU A 303 -37.34 42.65 8.41
C LEU A 303 -38.82 42.74 8.84
N GLY A 304 -39.21 42.09 9.96
CA GLY A 304 -40.56 42.28 10.51
C GLY A 304 -41.05 41.34 11.63
N ALA A 305 -40.31 40.29 12.02
CA ALA A 305 -40.71 39.37 13.09
C ALA A 305 -39.83 39.50 14.35
N SER A 306 -40.35 39.05 15.51
CA SER A 306 -39.58 39.07 16.77
C SER A 306 -38.30 38.23 16.65
N ARG A 307 -37.18 38.74 17.18
CA ARG A 307 -35.82 38.17 17.02
C ARG A 307 -35.74 36.69 17.35
N LEU A 308 -36.39 36.28 18.45
CA LEU A 308 -36.41 34.89 18.89
C LEU A 308 -37.18 33.99 17.91
N ARG A 309 -38.19 34.53 17.21
CA ARG A 309 -38.94 33.81 16.17
C ARG A 309 -38.13 33.67 14.89
N ILE A 310 -37.37 34.69 14.49
CA ILE A 310 -36.46 34.65 13.34
C ILE A 310 -35.34 33.63 13.56
N VAL A 311 -34.71 33.66 14.74
CA VAL A 311 -33.65 32.71 15.11
C VAL A 311 -34.19 31.28 15.13
N ARG A 312 -35.34 31.05 15.77
CA ARG A 312 -35.98 29.72 15.81
C ARG A 312 -36.36 29.23 14.41
N GLN A 313 -36.84 30.12 13.55
CA GLN A 313 -37.23 29.79 12.18
C GLN A 313 -36.00 29.42 11.32
N LEU A 314 -34.95 30.24 11.32
CA LEU A 314 -33.72 29.97 10.56
C LEU A 314 -33.02 28.69 11.01
N LEU A 315 -33.00 28.42 12.33
CA LEU A 315 -32.51 27.16 12.86
C LEU A 315 -33.36 25.97 12.40
N THR A 316 -34.69 26.09 12.42
CA THR A 316 -35.58 25.01 11.96
C THR A 316 -35.41 24.73 10.47
N GLU A 317 -35.33 25.78 9.63
CA GLU A 317 -35.09 25.64 8.19
C GLU A 317 -33.71 25.05 7.89
N SER A 318 -32.67 25.47 8.63
CA SER A 318 -31.30 24.95 8.47
C SER A 318 -31.18 23.49 8.89
N ILE A 319 -31.87 23.07 9.95
CA ILE A 319 -31.92 21.68 10.40
C ILE A 319 -32.65 20.79 9.38
N ILE A 320 -33.76 21.28 8.80
CA ILE A 320 -34.48 20.53 7.77
C ILE A 320 -33.61 20.37 6.51
N LEU A 321 -32.92 21.44 6.10
CA LEU A 321 -31.96 21.43 5.00
C LEU A 321 -30.80 20.47 5.25
N SER A 322 -30.19 20.53 6.44
CA SER A 322 -29.08 19.65 6.80
C SER A 322 -29.50 18.18 6.86
N LEU A 323 -30.72 17.89 7.32
CA LEU A 323 -31.25 16.52 7.34
C LEU A 323 -31.42 15.94 5.92
N HIS A 324 -31.96 16.72 4.98
CA HIS A 324 -32.08 16.29 3.59
C HIS A 324 -30.71 16.11 2.93
N ALA A 325 -29.78 17.03 3.23
CA ALA A 325 -28.40 16.93 2.79
C ALA A 325 -27.69 15.69 3.38
N ALA A 326 -27.97 15.32 4.62
CA ALA A 326 -27.39 14.14 5.26
C ALA A 326 -27.90 12.84 4.65
N ILE A 327 -29.19 12.75 4.36
CA ILE A 327 -29.75 11.59 3.65
C ILE A 327 -29.06 11.45 2.29
N GLY A 328 -29.03 12.53 1.49
CA GLY A 328 -28.34 12.53 0.21
C GLY A 328 -26.85 12.23 0.33
N GLY A 329 -26.18 12.79 1.34
CA GLY A 329 -24.76 12.61 1.61
C GLY A 329 -24.39 11.19 2.02
N VAL A 330 -25.21 10.53 2.84
CA VAL A 330 -25.03 9.10 3.18
C VAL A 330 -25.21 8.23 1.95
N PHE A 331 -26.21 8.49 1.10
CA PHE A 331 -26.36 7.78 -0.16
C PHE A 331 -25.15 7.99 -1.10
N LEU A 332 -24.66 9.22 -1.21
CA LEU A 332 -23.46 9.54 -1.99
C LEU A 332 -22.21 8.88 -1.41
N ALA A 333 -22.08 8.79 -0.08
CA ALA A 333 -20.98 8.10 0.57
C ALA A 333 -21.04 6.59 0.31
N LEU A 334 -22.22 5.98 0.41
CA LEU A 334 -22.43 4.55 0.12
C LEU A 334 -22.15 4.21 -1.34
N TRP A 335 -22.62 5.04 -2.27
CA TRP A 335 -22.40 4.83 -3.69
C TRP A 335 -20.96 5.15 -4.09
N GLY A 336 -20.42 6.27 -3.60
CA GLY A 336 -19.07 6.73 -3.88
C GLY A 336 -18.01 5.79 -3.34
N THR A 337 -18.15 5.27 -2.12
CA THR A 337 -17.23 4.25 -1.58
C THR A 337 -17.21 2.99 -2.45
N ARG A 338 -18.37 2.46 -2.86
CA ARG A 338 -18.45 1.30 -3.77
C ARG A 338 -17.79 1.56 -5.13
N LEU A 339 -17.96 2.77 -5.68
CA LEU A 339 -17.31 3.13 -6.94
C LEU A 339 -15.80 3.23 -6.77
N LEU A 340 -15.34 3.83 -5.68
CA LEU A 340 -13.93 3.96 -5.33
C LEU A 340 -13.29 2.57 -5.12
N LEU A 341 -14.01 1.64 -4.48
CA LEU A 341 -13.58 0.26 -4.30
C LEU A 341 -13.42 -0.51 -5.62
N LYS A 342 -14.25 -0.22 -6.64
CA LYS A 342 -14.12 -0.85 -7.96
C LYS A 342 -12.93 -0.36 -8.77
N TRP A 343 -12.44 0.85 -8.47
CA TRP A 343 -11.36 1.52 -9.20
C TRP A 343 -10.06 1.55 -8.39
N ALA A 344 -10.12 1.16 -7.13
CA ALA A 344 -8.95 1.03 -6.29
C ALA A 344 -8.12 -0.17 -6.78
N PRO A 345 -6.79 -0.05 -6.80
CA PRO A 345 -5.92 -1.20 -7.04
C PRO A 345 -6.20 -2.28 -5.98
N ASP A 346 -6.18 -3.55 -6.40
CA ASP A 346 -6.37 -4.71 -5.51
C ASP A 346 -5.34 -4.74 -4.35
N GLU A 347 -4.24 -4.03 -4.53
CA GLU A 347 -3.11 -3.90 -3.60
C GLU A 347 -3.43 -3.14 -2.31
N ILE A 348 -4.54 -2.38 -2.20
CA ILE A 348 -4.85 -1.61 -0.99
C ILE A 348 -5.53 -2.53 0.05
N PRO A 349 -4.83 -2.93 1.13
CA PRO A 349 -5.38 -3.85 2.10
C PRO A 349 -6.58 -3.21 2.84
N ARG A 350 -7.60 -4.01 3.17
CA ARG A 350 -8.84 -3.66 3.93
C ARG A 350 -9.95 -2.89 3.23
N LEU A 351 -9.87 -2.67 1.93
CA LEU A 351 -10.95 -2.01 1.20
C LEU A 351 -12.26 -2.83 1.20
N ASN A 352 -12.18 -4.16 1.22
CA ASN A 352 -13.34 -5.05 1.30
C ASN A 352 -14.05 -5.07 2.67
N GLY A 353 -13.46 -4.45 3.69
CA GLY A 353 -13.97 -4.42 5.08
C GLY A 353 -14.77 -3.18 5.45
N ILE A 354 -15.02 -2.24 4.51
CA ILE A 354 -15.81 -1.02 4.78
C ILE A 354 -17.29 -1.39 4.97
N HIS A 355 -17.60 -1.86 6.17
CA HIS A 355 -18.97 -2.07 6.62
C HIS A 355 -19.48 -0.78 7.23
N PHE A 356 -20.72 -0.41 6.89
CA PHE A 356 -21.39 0.73 7.50
C PHE A 356 -21.72 0.37 8.95
N ASP A 357 -20.82 0.71 9.86
CA ASP A 357 -20.95 0.55 11.30
C ASP A 357 -21.72 1.75 11.90
N PRO A 358 -22.53 1.55 12.97
CA PRO A 358 -23.15 2.62 13.76
C PRO A 358 -22.25 3.85 14.03
N THR A 359 -20.95 3.65 14.21
CA THR A 359 -19.97 4.74 14.39
C THR A 359 -19.96 5.73 13.23
N ILE A 360 -20.06 5.24 11.98
CA ILE A 360 -20.09 6.07 10.77
C ILE A 360 -21.41 6.85 10.72
N LEU A 361 -22.52 6.23 11.14
CA LEU A 361 -23.81 6.91 11.27
C LEU A 361 -23.78 7.99 12.35
N PHE A 362 -23.17 7.73 13.51
CA PHE A 362 -23.00 8.74 14.56
C PHE A 362 -22.08 9.89 14.10
N PHE A 363 -21.02 9.59 13.37
CA PHE A 363 -20.18 10.63 12.76
C PHE A 363 -20.96 11.46 11.73
N ALA A 364 -21.71 10.81 10.83
CA ALA A 364 -22.55 11.49 9.85
C ALA A 364 -23.64 12.35 10.51
N LEU A 365 -24.26 11.86 11.59
CA LEU A 365 -25.23 12.61 12.38
C LEU A 365 -24.57 13.80 13.08
N GLY A 366 -23.39 13.59 13.67
CA GLY A 366 -22.61 14.63 14.33
C GLY A 366 -22.21 15.75 13.36
N ILE A 367 -21.61 15.41 12.22
CA ILE A 367 -21.18 16.39 11.22
C ILE A 367 -22.36 17.12 10.59
N THR A 368 -23.50 16.45 10.39
CA THR A 368 -24.76 17.06 9.93
C THR A 368 -25.31 18.05 10.96
N THR A 369 -25.27 17.69 12.24
CA THR A 369 -25.73 18.54 13.33
C THR A 369 -24.86 19.80 13.43
N VAL A 370 -23.54 19.64 13.39
CA VAL A 370 -22.58 20.75 13.35
C VAL A 370 -22.81 21.63 12.13
N THR A 371 -23.03 21.04 10.96
CA THR A 371 -23.34 21.75 9.70
C THR A 371 -24.61 22.59 9.83
N GLY A 372 -25.71 22.01 10.32
CA GLY A 372 -26.98 22.72 10.52
C GLY A 372 -26.87 23.84 11.57
N LEU A 373 -26.11 23.61 12.64
CA LEU A 373 -25.82 24.62 13.65
C LEU A 373 -25.00 25.78 13.08
N LEU A 374 -23.91 25.50 12.36
CA LEU A 374 -23.10 26.54 11.73
C LEU A 374 -23.94 27.39 10.78
N ILE A 375 -24.71 26.76 9.90
CA ILE A 375 -25.55 27.44 8.91
C ILE A 375 -26.66 28.26 9.56
N GLY A 376 -27.26 27.79 10.66
CA GLY A 376 -28.37 28.46 11.33
C GLY A 376 -27.96 29.51 12.36
N LEU A 377 -26.87 29.30 13.12
CA LEU A 377 -26.39 30.21 14.15
C LEU A 377 -25.66 31.43 13.57
N LEU A 378 -24.89 31.27 12.49
CA LEU A 378 -24.17 32.39 11.85
C LEU A 378 -25.13 33.54 11.45
N PRO A 379 -26.22 33.29 10.70
CA PRO A 379 -27.24 34.30 10.39
C PRO A 379 -27.99 34.80 11.63
N ALA A 380 -28.30 33.90 12.56
CA ALA A 380 -29.07 34.23 13.77
C ALA A 380 -28.34 35.24 14.66
N VAL A 381 -27.04 35.04 14.90
CA VAL A 381 -26.22 35.95 15.72
C VAL A 381 -26.08 37.33 15.04
N GLU A 382 -26.03 37.40 13.71
CA GLU A 382 -26.08 38.68 12.99
C GLU A 382 -27.39 39.43 13.22
N THR A 383 -28.54 38.73 13.17
CA THR A 383 -29.84 39.36 13.44
C THR A 383 -30.00 39.84 14.88
N LEU A 384 -29.36 39.17 15.84
CA LEU A 384 -29.35 39.53 17.26
C LEU A 384 -28.42 40.73 17.57
N ARG A 385 -27.22 40.78 16.97
CA ARG A 385 -26.26 41.89 17.15
C ARG A 385 -26.68 43.20 16.49
N ALA A 386 -27.58 43.15 15.53
CA ALA A 386 -28.22 44.34 14.99
C ALA A 386 -29.25 44.84 16.03
N ASP A 387 -28.87 45.58 17.08
CA ASP A 387 -29.84 46.10 18.06
C ASP A 387 -29.89 47.61 18.33
N HIS A 388 -31.15 48.05 18.41
CA HIS A 388 -31.82 49.25 18.95
C HIS A 388 -31.25 50.66 18.68
N ARG A 389 -31.74 51.30 17.60
CA ARG A 389 -32.40 52.63 17.63
C ARG A 389 -32.89 53.19 16.29
N ASP A 390 -32.58 52.60 15.12
CA ASP A 390 -32.88 53.28 13.82
C ASP A 390 -33.88 52.56 12.91
N ALA A 391 -34.77 51.74 13.47
CA ALA A 391 -35.91 51.26 12.67
C ALA A 391 -36.95 52.37 12.40
N LEU A 392 -36.76 53.57 12.98
CA LEU A 392 -37.63 54.74 12.82
C LEU A 392 -36.96 55.93 12.09
N GLU A 393 -35.67 55.88 11.78
CA GLU A 393 -34.96 56.94 11.04
C GLU A 393 -34.45 56.42 9.69
N GLN A 394 -35.35 56.32 8.72
CA GLN A 394 -35.06 55.87 7.36
C GLN A 394 -34.37 56.94 6.47
N SER A 395 -33.86 58.03 7.03
CA SER A 395 -33.49 59.24 6.26
C SER A 395 -31.99 59.59 6.15
N SER A 396 -31.04 58.84 6.73
CA SER A 396 -29.61 59.14 6.57
C SER A 396 -28.78 57.98 6.00
N ARG A 397 -28.39 58.12 4.72
CA ARG A 397 -28.00 57.03 3.82
C ARG A 397 -26.53 56.61 3.85
N THR A 398 -25.74 56.93 4.88
CA THR A 398 -24.25 56.94 4.68
C THR A 398 -23.37 56.28 5.73
N VAL A 399 -23.85 55.88 6.93
CA VAL A 399 -22.93 55.39 7.98
C VAL A 399 -23.21 53.95 8.47
N ARG A 400 -24.44 53.42 8.34
CA ARG A 400 -24.82 52.11 8.94
C ARG A 400 -24.65 50.84 8.09
N GLY A 401 -24.25 50.96 6.82
CA GLY A 401 -23.92 49.79 5.98
C GLY A 401 -22.62 49.06 6.34
N ARG A 402 -21.79 49.65 7.22
CA ARG A 402 -20.36 49.27 7.39
C ARG A 402 -20.13 48.04 8.28
N SER A 403 -20.96 47.77 9.29
CA SER A 403 -20.80 46.60 10.19
C SER A 403 -21.36 45.30 9.59
N ARG A 404 -22.58 45.34 9.03
CA ARG A 404 -23.20 44.22 8.29
C ARG A 404 -22.42 43.86 7.02
N SER A 405 -21.77 44.85 6.39
CA SER A 405 -20.81 44.64 5.30
C SER A 405 -19.49 43.99 5.77
N ARG A 406 -19.01 44.27 6.98
CA ARG A 406 -17.72 43.73 7.47
C ARG A 406 -17.75 42.24 7.76
N ILE A 407 -18.78 41.71 8.43
CA ILE A 407 -18.85 40.27 8.74
C ILE A 407 -19.14 39.46 7.47
N ARG A 408 -20.09 39.91 6.64
CA ARG A 408 -20.33 39.32 5.31
C ARG A 408 -19.09 39.41 4.43
N GLY A 409 -18.37 40.52 4.46
CA GLY A 409 -17.09 40.72 3.78
C GLY A 409 -15.98 39.80 4.31
N LEU A 410 -15.91 39.57 5.61
CA LEU A 410 -15.00 38.61 6.24
C LEU A 410 -15.34 37.15 5.86
N LEU A 411 -16.62 36.78 5.85
CA LEU A 411 -17.08 35.45 5.44
C LEU A 411 -16.77 35.21 3.96
N VAL A 412 -17.12 36.17 3.09
CA VAL A 412 -16.82 36.08 1.66
C VAL A 412 -15.32 36.08 1.41
N SER A 413 -14.54 36.94 2.08
CA SER A 413 -13.08 36.98 1.96
C SER A 413 -12.43 35.67 2.43
N SER A 414 -12.86 35.14 3.58
CA SER A 414 -12.37 33.85 4.11
C SER A 414 -12.74 32.69 3.19
N GLN A 415 -13.95 32.70 2.63
CA GLN A 415 -14.40 31.71 1.68
C GLN A 415 -13.59 31.77 0.38
N VAL A 416 -13.38 32.96 -0.18
CA VAL A 416 -12.57 33.15 -1.40
C VAL A 416 -11.13 32.73 -1.14
N CYS A 417 -10.55 33.11 0.01
CA CYS A 417 -9.21 32.68 0.42
C CYS A 417 -9.12 31.15 0.53
N LEU A 418 -10.08 30.50 1.20
CA LEU A 418 -10.08 29.05 1.38
C LEU A 418 -10.30 28.29 0.07
N ALA A 419 -11.20 28.78 -0.78
CA ALA A 419 -11.42 28.25 -2.12
C ALA A 419 -10.16 28.40 -2.99
N PHE A 420 -9.47 29.53 -2.90
CA PHE A 420 -8.22 29.78 -3.60
C PHE A 420 -7.11 28.85 -3.14
N VAL A 421 -6.93 28.68 -1.82
CA VAL A 421 -5.95 27.74 -1.23
C VAL A 421 -6.25 26.30 -1.68
N LEU A 422 -7.50 25.85 -1.60
CA LEU A 422 -7.89 24.50 -2.04
C LEU A 422 -7.68 24.30 -3.54
N THR A 423 -7.97 25.30 -4.36
CA THR A 423 -7.78 25.24 -5.82
C THR A 423 -6.29 25.16 -6.15
N LEU A 424 -5.45 25.97 -5.50
CA LEU A 424 -4.00 25.90 -5.67
C LEU A 424 -3.42 24.56 -5.20
N ALA A 425 -3.83 24.08 -4.02
CA ALA A 425 -3.40 22.79 -3.48
C ALA A 425 -3.80 21.64 -4.40
N SER A 426 -5.06 21.62 -4.86
CA SER A 426 -5.57 20.61 -5.80
C SER A 426 -4.84 20.67 -7.14
N GLY A 427 -4.58 21.88 -7.67
CA GLY A 427 -3.82 22.08 -8.91
C GLY A 427 -2.36 21.64 -8.79
N LEU A 428 -1.70 21.90 -7.65
CA LEU A 428 -0.35 21.43 -7.37
C LEU A 428 -0.28 19.91 -7.20
N LEU A 429 -1.26 19.31 -6.52
CA LEU A 429 -1.37 17.86 -6.38
C LEU A 429 -1.61 17.21 -7.73
N LEU A 430 -2.53 17.74 -8.54
CA LEU A 430 -2.79 17.26 -9.90
C LEU A 430 -1.53 17.42 -10.78
N LYS A 431 -0.84 18.56 -10.71
CA LYS A 431 0.42 18.78 -11.41
C LYS A 431 1.51 17.80 -10.97
N SER A 432 1.59 17.51 -9.67
CA SER A 432 2.55 16.55 -9.12
C SER A 432 2.22 15.13 -9.57
N PHE A 433 0.94 14.76 -9.52
CA PHE A 433 0.45 13.48 -10.04
C PHE A 433 0.76 13.35 -11.54
N VAL A 434 0.38 14.34 -12.37
CA VAL A 434 0.69 14.36 -13.80
C VAL A 434 2.20 14.31 -14.05
N ARG A 435 3.01 14.98 -13.24
CA ARG A 435 4.47 14.93 -13.34
C ARG A 435 4.98 13.52 -13.04
N VAL A 436 4.54 12.90 -11.95
CA VAL A 436 4.92 11.54 -11.55
C VAL A 436 4.47 10.52 -12.60
N SER A 437 3.23 10.61 -13.07
CA SER A 437 2.68 9.72 -14.10
C SER A 437 3.34 9.88 -15.48
N ASN A 438 3.97 11.03 -15.74
CA ASN A 438 4.71 11.30 -16.99
C ASN A 438 6.23 11.23 -16.81
N VAL A 439 6.74 10.83 -15.64
CA VAL A 439 8.17 10.54 -15.52
C VAL A 439 8.45 9.37 -16.46
N ASN A 440 9.33 9.60 -17.44
CA ASN A 440 9.79 8.53 -18.30
C ASN A 440 10.52 7.50 -17.43
N PRO A 441 10.02 6.25 -17.31
CA PRO A 441 10.66 5.24 -16.48
C PRO A 441 11.96 4.71 -17.10
N GLY A 442 12.37 5.19 -18.26
CA GLY A 442 13.53 4.71 -19.00
C GLY A 442 13.22 3.57 -19.98
N PHE A 443 11.95 3.21 -20.12
CA PHE A 443 11.44 2.22 -21.06
C PHE A 443 10.02 2.57 -21.52
N ASN A 444 9.56 1.97 -22.61
CA ASN A 444 8.20 2.16 -23.12
C ASN A 444 7.25 1.10 -22.56
N ALA A 445 6.28 1.52 -21.73
CA ALA A 445 5.27 0.63 -21.16
C ALA A 445 4.01 0.46 -22.05
N GLN A 446 3.90 1.20 -23.16
CA GLN A 446 2.73 1.15 -24.03
C GLN A 446 2.72 -0.16 -24.83
N ASN A 447 1.56 -0.83 -24.88
CA ASN A 447 1.37 -2.11 -25.57
C ASN A 447 2.26 -3.26 -25.07
N LEU A 448 2.79 -3.18 -23.85
CA LEU A 448 3.45 -4.29 -23.19
C LEU A 448 2.43 -5.17 -22.47
N TYR A 449 2.59 -6.48 -22.61
CA TYR A 449 1.84 -7.47 -21.85
C TYR A 449 2.81 -8.27 -20.98
N GLU A 450 2.51 -8.34 -19.68
CA GLU A 450 3.26 -9.13 -18.73
C GLU A 450 2.69 -10.54 -18.64
N VAL A 451 3.58 -11.54 -18.66
CA VAL A 451 3.22 -12.93 -18.36
C VAL A 451 4.20 -13.46 -17.32
N ASN A 452 3.69 -13.84 -16.15
CA ASN A 452 4.49 -14.52 -15.15
C ASN A 452 4.63 -16.00 -15.54
N LEU A 453 5.84 -16.42 -15.91
CA LEU A 453 6.13 -17.80 -16.27
C LEU A 453 6.93 -18.46 -15.15
N LYS A 454 6.38 -19.54 -14.61
CA LYS A 454 7.05 -20.37 -13.61
C LYS A 454 7.32 -21.75 -14.17
N PHE A 455 8.60 -22.08 -14.33
CA PHE A 455 9.05 -23.40 -14.77
C PHE A 455 9.33 -24.27 -13.55
N ILE A 456 8.28 -24.63 -12.80
CA ILE A 456 8.42 -25.39 -11.55
C ILE A 456 7.98 -26.84 -11.79
N ALA A 457 8.95 -27.74 -11.87
CA ALA A 457 8.80 -29.20 -11.85
C ALA A 457 10.19 -29.84 -11.92
N LYS A 458 10.34 -31.08 -11.41
CA LYS A 458 11.60 -31.86 -11.49
C LYS A 458 12.22 -31.93 -12.90
N LYS A 459 11.40 -31.89 -13.94
CA LYS A 459 11.86 -31.88 -15.35
C LYS A 459 12.64 -30.61 -15.75
N TYR A 460 12.59 -29.57 -14.93
CA TYR A 460 13.30 -28.31 -15.09
C TYR A 460 14.44 -28.13 -14.07
N ASP A 461 14.75 -29.17 -13.26
CA ASP A 461 15.91 -29.14 -12.33
C ASP A 461 17.26 -29.17 -13.08
N ASP A 462 17.26 -29.62 -14.35
CA ASP A 462 18.40 -29.43 -15.27
C ASP A 462 18.30 -28.03 -15.88
N ASP A 463 19.30 -27.18 -15.63
CA ASP A 463 19.40 -25.83 -16.17
C ASP A 463 19.23 -25.82 -17.70
N ASN A 464 19.76 -26.82 -18.41
CA ASN A 464 19.60 -26.89 -19.86
C ASN A 464 18.16 -27.20 -20.27
N ALA A 465 17.43 -27.99 -19.49
CA ALA A 465 16.01 -28.26 -19.72
C ALA A 465 15.15 -27.03 -19.47
N ALA A 466 15.45 -26.27 -18.41
CA ALA A 466 14.79 -25.00 -18.12
C ALA A 466 15.04 -23.97 -19.23
N VAL A 467 16.29 -23.81 -19.67
CA VAL A 467 16.65 -22.91 -20.78
C VAL A 467 15.93 -23.33 -22.07
N ARG A 468 15.95 -24.62 -22.44
CA ARG A 468 15.22 -25.11 -23.63
C ARG A 468 13.72 -24.78 -23.57
N ALA A 469 13.08 -24.98 -22.42
CA ALA A 469 11.65 -24.69 -22.25
C ALA A 469 11.35 -23.19 -22.32
N GLN A 470 12.23 -22.35 -21.75
CA GLN A 470 12.14 -20.89 -21.85
C GLN A 470 12.27 -20.42 -23.31
N THR A 471 13.25 -20.95 -24.05
CA THR A 471 13.44 -20.65 -25.47
C THR A 471 12.23 -21.08 -26.31
N GLU A 472 11.71 -22.30 -26.11
CA GLU A 472 10.54 -22.77 -26.84
C GLU A 472 9.28 -21.93 -26.52
N ALA A 473 9.09 -21.54 -25.26
CA ALA A 473 7.98 -20.69 -24.85
C ALA A 473 8.05 -19.31 -25.51
N ILE A 474 9.23 -18.66 -25.49
CA ILE A 474 9.37 -17.33 -26.07
C ILE A 474 9.23 -17.36 -27.59
N ASP A 475 9.75 -18.39 -28.26
CA ASP A 475 9.60 -18.54 -29.71
C ASP A 475 8.15 -18.78 -30.12
N ARG A 476 7.37 -19.55 -29.34
CA ARG A 476 5.93 -19.68 -29.58
C ARG A 476 5.19 -18.37 -29.41
N ILE A 477 5.52 -17.58 -28.38
CA ILE A 477 4.92 -16.26 -28.14
C ILE A 477 5.24 -15.31 -29.29
N ARG A 478 6.49 -15.28 -29.77
CA ARG A 478 6.89 -14.46 -30.94
C ARG A 478 6.11 -14.78 -32.20
N ASN A 479 5.66 -16.03 -32.36
CA ASN A 479 4.88 -16.48 -33.52
C ASN A 479 3.38 -16.19 -33.41
N ILE A 480 2.90 -15.63 -32.30
CA ILE A 480 1.49 -15.23 -32.17
C ILE A 480 1.26 -13.97 -33.04
N PRO A 481 0.26 -13.98 -33.95
CA PRO A 481 -0.05 -12.81 -34.76
C PRO A 481 -0.32 -11.56 -33.91
N GLY A 482 0.39 -10.47 -34.18
CA GLY A 482 0.29 -9.20 -33.45
C GLY A 482 1.35 -9.00 -32.37
N VAL A 483 2.17 -10.00 -32.06
CA VAL A 483 3.35 -9.85 -31.20
C VAL A 483 4.51 -9.28 -32.03
N GLU A 484 4.99 -8.09 -31.70
CA GLU A 484 6.13 -7.46 -32.37
C GLU A 484 7.48 -7.95 -31.82
N SER A 485 7.57 -8.13 -30.51
CA SER A 485 8.74 -8.69 -29.84
C SER A 485 8.33 -9.37 -28.54
N ALA A 486 9.15 -10.33 -28.08
CA ALA A 486 8.97 -11.00 -26.81
C ALA A 486 10.33 -11.25 -26.17
N ALA A 487 10.41 -11.02 -24.86
CA ALA A 487 11.62 -11.18 -24.07
C ALA A 487 11.30 -11.76 -22.69
N LEU A 488 12.32 -12.37 -22.08
CA LEU A 488 12.29 -12.86 -20.70
C LEU A 488 13.13 -11.96 -19.81
N VAL A 489 12.68 -11.80 -18.57
CA VAL A 489 13.42 -11.12 -17.50
C VAL A 489 13.15 -11.80 -16.17
N SER A 490 14.18 -11.85 -15.32
CA SER A 490 14.11 -12.38 -13.95
C SER A 490 13.19 -11.57 -13.03
N THR A 491 13.28 -10.23 -13.08
CA THR A 491 12.46 -9.30 -12.29
C THR A 491 12.10 -8.09 -13.14
N LEU A 492 10.84 -7.65 -13.11
CA LEU A 492 10.43 -6.48 -13.88
C LEU A 492 10.96 -5.18 -13.24
N PRO A 493 11.30 -4.16 -14.05
CA PRO A 493 11.83 -2.91 -13.50
C PRO A 493 10.88 -2.14 -12.58
N ILE A 494 9.56 -2.32 -12.71
CA ILE A 494 8.50 -1.67 -11.90
C ILE A 494 7.48 -2.69 -11.36
N SER A 495 7.88 -3.94 -11.10
CA SER A 495 7.07 -4.76 -10.18
C SER A 495 7.19 -4.12 -8.78
N GLY A 496 6.07 -3.90 -8.08
CA GLY A 496 6.01 -3.19 -6.81
C GLY A 496 6.97 -3.70 -5.73
N SER A 497 7.00 -3.03 -4.57
CA SER A 497 7.95 -3.18 -3.44
C SER A 497 8.27 -4.59 -2.91
N PHE A 498 7.68 -5.66 -3.44
CA PHE A 498 7.84 -7.03 -2.96
C PHE A 498 8.50 -7.99 -3.95
N GLY A 499 8.61 -7.62 -5.25
CA GLY A 499 9.49 -8.33 -6.17
C GLY A 499 10.93 -8.21 -5.68
N ALA A 500 11.49 -9.32 -5.21
CA ALA A 500 12.79 -9.38 -4.54
C ALA A 500 13.81 -8.48 -5.25
N LEU A 501 14.36 -7.52 -4.50
CA LEU A 501 15.57 -6.82 -4.89
C LEU A 501 16.63 -7.88 -5.15
N ASP A 502 16.84 -8.27 -6.42
CA ASP A 502 18.02 -9.05 -6.80
C ASP A 502 19.20 -8.08 -6.80
N GLN A 503 19.60 -7.63 -5.60
CA GLN A 503 20.79 -6.84 -5.41
C GLN A 503 21.97 -7.79 -5.28
N ALA A 504 22.98 -7.54 -6.10
CA ALA A 504 24.22 -8.30 -6.09
C ALA A 504 25.39 -7.37 -5.77
N GLY A 505 26.37 -7.89 -5.04
CA GLY A 505 27.66 -7.22 -4.88
C GLY A 505 28.30 -7.00 -6.25
N PHE A 506 28.81 -5.79 -6.48
CA PHE A 506 29.41 -5.35 -7.73
C PHE A 506 30.92 -5.23 -7.57
N VAL A 507 31.65 -6.21 -8.11
CA VAL A 507 33.11 -6.25 -8.03
C VAL A 507 33.71 -5.98 -9.40
N ILE A 508 34.69 -5.07 -9.45
CA ILE A 508 35.47 -4.77 -10.66
C ILE A 508 36.82 -5.46 -10.53
N GLN A 509 37.26 -6.19 -11.56
CA GLN A 509 38.47 -7.03 -11.50
C GLN A 509 39.70 -6.28 -11.00
N ASP A 510 39.89 -5.05 -11.48
CA ASP A 510 41.05 -4.21 -11.17
C ASP A 510 40.89 -3.39 -9.87
N ARG A 511 39.73 -3.48 -9.19
CA ARG A 511 39.39 -2.69 -8.00
C ARG A 511 38.63 -3.52 -6.97
N ARG A 512 39.24 -4.63 -6.55
CA ARG A 512 38.66 -5.44 -5.49
C ARG A 512 38.61 -4.65 -4.19
N VAL A 513 37.41 -4.38 -3.74
CA VAL A 513 37.16 -3.76 -2.44
C VAL A 513 37.04 -4.87 -1.41
N PRO A 514 37.71 -4.78 -0.25
CA PRO A 514 37.51 -5.74 0.81
C PRO A 514 36.09 -5.62 1.36
N ASP A 515 35.54 -6.76 1.63
CA ASP A 515 34.27 -6.92 2.28
C ASP A 515 34.27 -6.31 3.71
N PRO A 516 33.29 -5.50 4.21
CA PRO A 516 31.90 -5.19 3.81
C PRO A 516 31.69 -4.08 2.78
N GLN A 517 32.74 -3.50 2.22
CA GLN A 517 32.63 -2.25 1.46
C GLN A 517 32.25 -2.46 -0.02
N VAL A 518 31.94 -3.70 -0.42
CA VAL A 518 31.56 -4.01 -1.80
C VAL A 518 30.20 -3.34 -2.10
N PRO A 519 30.13 -2.47 -3.12
CA PRO A 519 28.89 -1.79 -3.47
C PRO A 519 27.88 -2.80 -4.03
N SER A 520 26.59 -2.54 -3.87
CA SER A 520 25.52 -3.35 -4.44
C SER A 520 24.88 -2.67 -5.64
N VAL A 521 24.45 -3.46 -6.63
CA VAL A 521 23.67 -2.99 -7.79
C VAL A 521 22.45 -3.87 -7.98
N ASP A 522 21.38 -3.30 -8.55
CA ASP A 522 20.24 -4.08 -9.03
C ASP A 522 20.69 -4.94 -10.24
N ARG A 523 20.43 -6.24 -10.16
CA ARG A 523 20.76 -7.23 -11.18
C ARG A 523 19.50 -7.68 -11.90
N TYR A 524 19.61 -7.77 -13.22
CA TYR A 524 18.58 -8.32 -14.09
C TYR A 524 19.21 -9.37 -15.02
N ILE A 525 18.70 -10.59 -14.96
CA ILE A 525 18.93 -11.61 -15.98
C ILE A 525 17.86 -11.43 -17.06
N VAL A 526 18.29 -11.24 -18.30
CA VAL A 526 17.41 -10.89 -19.44
C VAL A 526 17.76 -11.71 -20.68
N SER A 527 16.76 -11.98 -21.51
CA SER A 527 16.97 -12.50 -22.88
C SER A 527 17.48 -11.41 -23.84
N PRO A 528 18.10 -11.76 -24.99
CA PRO A 528 18.66 -10.79 -25.93
C PRO A 528 17.72 -9.67 -26.38
N ASP A 529 16.44 -9.98 -26.59
CA ASP A 529 15.45 -9.03 -27.10
C ASP A 529 14.88 -8.09 -26.03
N TYR A 530 15.26 -8.23 -24.77
CA TYR A 530 14.72 -7.44 -23.66
C TYR A 530 14.79 -5.92 -23.90
N PHE A 531 15.96 -5.42 -24.27
CA PHE A 531 16.14 -3.98 -24.51
C PHE A 531 15.36 -3.50 -25.72
N ARG A 532 15.12 -4.36 -26.72
CA ARG A 532 14.28 -4.02 -27.87
C ARG A 532 12.81 -3.99 -27.49
N ALA A 533 12.34 -5.01 -26.76
CA ALA A 533 10.96 -5.12 -26.32
C ALA A 533 10.54 -3.98 -25.40
N LEU A 534 11.43 -3.53 -24.52
CA LEU A 534 11.20 -2.39 -23.64
C LEU A 534 11.60 -1.04 -24.27
N GLU A 535 12.12 -1.04 -25.51
CA GLU A 535 12.64 0.15 -26.19
C GLU A 535 13.69 0.94 -25.38
N ILE A 536 14.51 0.24 -24.60
CA ILE A 536 15.58 0.85 -23.81
C ILE A 536 16.75 1.19 -24.76
N PRO A 537 17.19 2.45 -24.83
CA PRO A 537 18.19 2.87 -25.81
C PRO A 537 19.59 2.34 -25.45
N LEU A 538 20.30 1.81 -26.44
CA LEU A 538 21.73 1.55 -26.37
C LEU A 538 22.48 2.88 -26.53
N LEU A 539 23.33 3.23 -25.56
CA LEU A 539 24.13 4.45 -25.60
C LEU A 539 25.52 4.19 -26.20
N ARG A 540 26.17 3.09 -25.80
CA ARG A 540 27.52 2.71 -26.26
C ARG A 540 27.70 1.19 -26.25
N GLY A 541 28.54 0.66 -27.14
CA GLY A 541 28.85 -0.77 -27.21
C GLY A 541 27.84 -1.54 -28.03
N ARG A 542 27.39 -2.71 -27.54
CA ARG A 542 26.38 -3.56 -28.19
C ARG A 542 25.41 -4.18 -27.20
N LEU A 543 24.26 -4.63 -27.69
CA LEU A 543 23.30 -5.43 -26.93
C LEU A 543 23.70 -6.92 -26.94
N PHE A 544 23.01 -7.71 -26.11
CA PHE A 544 23.12 -9.16 -26.09
C PHE A 544 22.68 -9.76 -27.43
N SER A 545 23.29 -10.88 -27.78
CA SER A 545 22.96 -11.71 -28.94
C SER A 545 22.76 -13.17 -28.51
N GLU A 546 22.15 -13.99 -29.36
CA GLU A 546 21.97 -15.43 -29.08
C GLU A 546 23.31 -16.15 -28.82
N ALA A 547 24.39 -15.71 -29.46
CA ALA A 547 25.73 -16.27 -29.26
C ALA A 547 26.25 -16.01 -27.83
N ASP A 548 25.84 -14.91 -27.19
CA ASP A 548 26.22 -14.60 -25.81
C ASP A 548 25.45 -15.49 -24.80
N ALA A 549 24.25 -15.94 -25.15
CA ALA A 549 23.45 -16.85 -24.33
C ALA A 549 24.00 -18.29 -24.36
N THR A 550 24.52 -18.74 -25.50
CA THR A 550 25.07 -20.10 -25.68
C THR A 550 26.59 -20.20 -25.48
N GLY A 551 27.26 -19.06 -25.34
CA GLY A 551 28.72 -18.97 -25.30
C GLY A 551 29.33 -19.33 -23.94
N THR A 552 30.63 -19.62 -23.93
CA THR A 552 31.41 -19.85 -22.69
C THR A 552 31.92 -18.56 -22.04
N LYS A 553 31.76 -17.41 -22.72
CA LYS A 553 32.18 -16.09 -22.22
C LYS A 553 30.97 -15.36 -21.65
N HIS A 554 31.02 -15.05 -20.37
CA HIS A 554 29.98 -14.26 -19.72
C HIS A 554 30.13 -12.79 -20.07
N VAL A 555 29.00 -12.11 -20.30
CA VAL A 555 28.95 -10.71 -20.69
C VAL A 555 27.90 -9.98 -19.88
N ALA A 556 28.07 -8.67 -19.71
CA ALA A 556 27.16 -7.81 -18.98
C ALA A 556 26.91 -6.49 -19.72
N ILE A 557 25.74 -5.92 -19.47
CA ILE A 557 25.35 -4.58 -19.92
C ILE A 557 25.01 -3.79 -18.66
N ILE A 558 25.52 -2.56 -18.57
CA ILE A 558 25.32 -1.69 -17.41
C ILE A 558 24.49 -0.46 -17.77
N SER A 559 23.80 0.11 -16.79
CA SER A 559 23.11 1.39 -16.95
C SER A 559 24.09 2.57 -17.06
N GLU A 560 23.62 3.70 -17.57
CA GLU A 560 24.41 4.93 -17.63
C GLU A 560 24.80 5.40 -16.22
N MET A 561 23.90 5.28 -15.24
CA MET A 561 24.17 5.61 -13.85
C MET A 561 25.26 4.72 -13.26
N THR A 562 25.19 3.41 -13.48
CA THR A 562 26.24 2.47 -13.05
C THR A 562 27.59 2.83 -13.67
N ALA A 563 27.61 3.18 -14.97
CA ALA A 563 28.82 3.61 -15.64
C ALA A 563 29.40 4.90 -15.02
N ARG A 564 28.57 5.91 -14.77
CA ARG A 564 28.99 7.19 -14.19
C ARG A 564 29.50 7.04 -12.75
N GLN A 565 28.84 6.21 -11.94
CA GLN A 565 29.16 6.04 -10.53
C GLN A 565 30.43 5.20 -10.30
N PHE A 566 30.61 4.11 -11.05
CA PHE A 566 31.69 3.16 -10.83
C PHE A 566 32.90 3.34 -11.76
N PHE A 567 32.74 4.06 -12.87
CA PHE A 567 33.80 4.36 -13.83
C PHE A 567 33.90 5.87 -14.14
N PRO A 568 34.02 6.75 -13.12
CA PRO A 568 34.07 8.18 -13.33
C PRO A 568 35.30 8.57 -14.16
N GLY A 569 35.07 9.18 -15.33
CA GLY A 569 36.15 9.60 -16.24
C GLY A 569 36.82 8.47 -17.03
N GLU A 570 36.30 7.23 -16.96
CA GLU A 570 36.87 6.07 -17.64
C GLU A 570 35.88 5.38 -18.59
N ASN A 571 36.40 4.56 -19.51
CA ASN A 571 35.56 3.75 -20.39
C ASN A 571 35.30 2.37 -19.74
N PRO A 572 34.04 2.04 -19.39
CA PRO A 572 33.73 0.75 -18.77
C PRO A 572 33.72 -0.42 -19.77
N LEU A 573 33.60 -0.16 -21.08
CA LEU A 573 33.53 -1.20 -22.10
C LEU A 573 34.82 -2.03 -22.13
N GLY A 574 34.68 -3.36 -22.16
CA GLY A 574 35.78 -4.32 -22.13
C GLY A 574 36.36 -4.61 -20.74
N LYS A 575 35.85 -3.94 -19.69
CA LYS A 575 36.23 -4.26 -18.31
C LYS A 575 35.46 -5.46 -17.80
N SER A 576 36.10 -6.25 -16.94
CA SER A 576 35.50 -7.41 -16.30
C SER A 576 34.89 -7.07 -14.95
N ILE A 577 33.66 -7.50 -14.74
CA ILE A 577 32.93 -7.39 -13.49
C ILE A 577 32.45 -8.75 -12.99
N GLN A 578 32.08 -8.80 -11.72
CA GLN A 578 31.48 -9.97 -11.09
C GLN A 578 30.27 -9.52 -10.25
N LEU A 579 29.16 -10.25 -10.38
CA LEU A 579 27.92 -10.01 -9.63
C LEU A 579 27.69 -11.17 -8.65
N GLY A 580 27.78 -10.93 -7.34
CA GLY A 580 27.56 -11.98 -6.35
C GLY A 580 27.95 -11.65 -4.91
N GLY A 581 27.71 -12.61 -4.01
CA GLY A 581 28.03 -12.52 -2.59
C GLY A 581 29.50 -12.86 -2.27
N ARG A 582 29.86 -12.69 -1.00
CA ARG A 582 31.22 -12.52 -0.44
C ARG A 582 32.26 -13.60 -0.77
N HIS A 583 31.90 -14.76 -1.33
CA HIS A 583 32.82 -15.87 -1.64
C HIS A 583 32.51 -16.60 -2.98
N ASP A 584 31.88 -15.94 -3.95
CA ASP A 584 31.55 -16.59 -5.21
C ASP A 584 32.74 -16.66 -6.18
N ASP A 585 33.13 -17.87 -6.60
CA ASP A 585 34.00 -18.14 -7.77
C ASP A 585 33.22 -17.95 -9.10
N ARG A 586 32.27 -17.01 -9.13
CA ARG A 586 31.46 -16.75 -10.32
C ARG A 586 32.35 -16.27 -11.46
N PRO A 587 32.06 -16.68 -12.70
CA PRO A 587 32.85 -16.28 -13.84
C PRO A 587 32.78 -14.76 -14.05
N TRP A 588 33.91 -14.17 -14.43
CA TRP A 588 33.99 -12.76 -14.81
C TRP A 588 33.13 -12.50 -16.05
N ALA A 589 32.34 -11.43 -15.99
CA ALA A 589 31.55 -10.95 -17.11
C ALA A 589 32.19 -9.69 -17.71
N GLU A 590 32.39 -9.69 -19.03
CA GLU A 590 32.89 -8.51 -19.75
C GLU A 590 31.74 -7.51 -19.99
N ILE A 591 31.96 -6.23 -19.69
CA ILE A 591 31.01 -5.17 -20.01
C ILE A 591 31.04 -4.90 -21.52
N ILE A 592 29.97 -5.26 -22.22
CA ILE A 592 29.85 -5.14 -23.68
C ILE A 592 28.98 -3.96 -24.14
N GLY A 593 28.21 -3.36 -23.23
CA GLY A 593 27.26 -2.31 -23.56
C GLY A 593 26.88 -1.41 -22.39
N ILE A 594 26.47 -0.18 -22.72
CA ILE A 594 25.88 0.79 -21.81
C ILE A 594 24.52 1.20 -22.37
N VAL A 595 23.47 1.11 -21.56
CA VAL A 595 22.09 1.43 -21.93
C VAL A 595 21.54 2.59 -21.10
N GLY A 596 20.42 3.17 -21.54
CA GLY A 596 19.70 4.20 -20.80
C GLY A 596 19.26 3.74 -19.41
N ASP A 597 19.16 4.70 -18.49
CA ASP A 597 18.75 4.43 -17.11
C ASP A 597 17.27 4.06 -17.03
N VAL A 598 17.00 2.94 -16.36
CA VAL A 598 15.65 2.54 -15.97
C VAL A 598 15.39 3.02 -14.54
N HIS A 599 14.36 3.83 -14.37
CA HIS A 599 14.04 4.51 -13.12
C HIS A 599 12.98 3.73 -12.35
N ARG A 600 13.25 3.48 -11.07
CA ARG A 600 12.24 3.00 -10.12
C ARG A 600 11.47 4.17 -9.52
N THR A 601 10.18 4.00 -9.31
CA THR A 601 9.37 4.86 -8.44
C THR A 601 9.71 4.52 -6.98
N GLN A 602 10.34 5.47 -6.27
CA GLN A 602 10.43 5.45 -4.80
C GLN A 602 9.53 6.50 -4.18
#